data_AF-A0A2M8F9R0-F1
#
_entry.id   AF-A0A2M8F9R0-F1
#
_cell.length_a   1.000
_cell.length_b   1.000
_cell.length_c   1.000
_cell.angle_alpha   90.00
_cell.angle_beta   90.00
_cell.angle_gamma   90.00
#
_symmetry.space_group_name_H-M   'P 1'
#
loop_
_entity.id
_entity.type
_entity.pdbx_description
1 polymer ?
#
loop_
_entity_poly.entity_id
_entity_poly.type
_entity_poly.pdbx_seq_one_letter_code
_entity_poly.pdbx_strand_id
1 'polypeptide(L)'
;VGFGIVMTFFAVVSQGALVHSTAHSVHHKRLPDAGVSWDVGVASLWKVFAINVLKKVLLGVVGLLVALMSWPILFSLGGSPLLFLVVFLLAAMSSLIVSVVSVYAIGYVVIEEYAFLPAVRTGWTLFREHWLVSLEVGMVIFVFDLLVSFLFVTIFFVSLLPAFVAYMFALLFSSTLIFSLGVAVSTTLFLICLFLIASVFSTFTIAAWTYLFMQMHKTGLKSHVLHWLGR
;
A
#
# COMPACT_ATOMS: atom_id res chain seq x y z
N VAL A 1 9.48 19.15 -10.42
CA VAL A 1 10.24 18.78 -9.19
C VAL A 1 9.53 19.26 -7.92
N GLY A 2 9.23 20.55 -7.77
CA GLY A 2 8.58 21.09 -6.56
C GLY A 2 7.26 20.41 -6.16
N PHE A 3 6.35 20.18 -7.12
CA PHE A 3 5.09 19.47 -6.88
C PHE A 3 5.27 18.07 -6.29
N GLY A 4 6.25 17.31 -6.78
CA GLY A 4 6.51 15.94 -6.29
C GLY A 4 7.05 15.92 -4.86
N ILE A 5 7.90 16.90 -4.50
CA ILE A 5 8.43 17.04 -3.14
C ILE A 5 7.28 17.32 -2.17
N VAL A 6 6.42 18.28 -2.51
CA VAL A 6 5.25 18.65 -1.69
C VAL A 6 4.30 17.46 -1.53
N MET A 7 4.00 16.73 -2.60
CA MET A 7 3.14 15.54 -2.51
C MET A 7 3.75 14.42 -1.68
N THR A 8 5.08 14.23 -1.76
CA THR A 8 5.78 13.25 -0.92
C THR A 8 5.73 13.64 0.55
N PHE A 9 5.92 14.92 0.86
CA PHE A 9 5.76 15.46 2.21
C PHE A 9 4.34 15.16 2.75
N PHE A 10 3.30 15.53 2.01
CA PHE A 10 1.92 15.27 2.41
C PHE A 10 1.63 13.77 2.62
N ALA A 11 2.11 12.92 1.71
CA ALA A 11 1.91 11.48 1.80
C ALA A 11 2.54 10.88 3.06
N VAL A 12 3.78 11.27 3.40
CA VAL A 12 4.50 10.76 4.57
C VAL A 12 3.89 11.26 5.88
N VAL A 13 3.57 12.56 5.97
CA VAL A 13 2.93 13.14 7.16
C VAL A 13 1.56 12.51 7.39
N SER A 14 0.75 12.38 6.34
CA SER A 14 -0.56 11.73 6.42
C SER A 14 -0.46 10.28 6.90
N GLN A 15 0.53 9.52 6.42
CA GLN A 15 0.77 8.17 6.90
C GLN A 15 1.11 8.14 8.41
N GLY A 16 2.02 9.01 8.87
CA GLY A 16 2.35 9.09 10.30
C GLY A 16 1.14 9.49 11.16
N ALA A 17 0.38 10.49 10.71
CA ALA A 17 -0.84 10.93 11.39
C ALA A 17 -1.92 9.85 11.47
N LEU A 18 -2.10 9.06 10.41
CA LEU A 18 -3.05 7.94 10.38
C LEU A 18 -2.62 6.81 11.32
N VAL A 19 -1.33 6.47 11.37
CA VAL A 19 -0.80 5.47 12.30
C VAL A 19 -1.03 5.92 13.75
N HIS A 20 -0.69 7.17 14.08
CA HIS A 20 -0.95 7.74 15.41
C HIS A 20 -2.44 7.72 15.77
N SER A 21 -3.30 8.23 14.88
CA SER A 21 -4.75 8.30 15.09
C SER A 21 -5.37 6.92 15.31
N THR A 22 -4.93 5.93 14.53
CA THR A 22 -5.39 4.55 14.65
C THR A 22 -4.94 3.94 15.97
N ALA A 23 -3.67 4.06 16.32
CA ALA A 23 -3.14 3.54 17.58
C ALA A 23 -3.84 4.16 18.81
N HIS A 24 -4.08 5.47 18.78
CA HIS A 24 -4.82 6.16 19.82
C HIS A 24 -6.26 5.68 19.93
N SER A 25 -6.95 5.49 18.81
CA SER A 25 -8.31 4.96 18.75
C SER A 25 -8.41 3.55 19.35
N VAL A 26 -7.41 2.70 19.09
CA VAL A 26 -7.35 1.34 19.65
C VAL A 26 -7.22 1.35 21.18
N HIS A 27 -6.49 2.30 21.77
CA HIS A 27 -6.35 2.41 23.22
C HIS A 27 -7.50 3.10 23.92
N HIS A 28 -7.90 4.26 23.42
CA HIS A 28 -8.80 5.16 24.13
C HIS A 28 -10.24 5.10 23.61
N LYS A 29 -10.50 4.28 22.58
CA LYS A 29 -11.80 4.18 21.87
C LYS A 29 -12.32 5.55 21.40
N ARG A 30 -11.42 6.50 21.19
CA ARG A 30 -11.70 7.88 20.79
C ARG A 30 -10.64 8.34 19.80
N LEU A 31 -11.10 9.08 18.80
CA LEU A 31 -10.22 9.74 17.83
C LEU A 31 -9.54 10.92 18.52
N PRO A 32 -8.21 11.05 18.44
CA PRO A 32 -7.50 12.24 18.89
C PRO A 32 -7.85 13.42 17.97
N ASP A 33 -7.51 14.63 18.42
CA ASP A 33 -7.61 15.82 17.58
C ASP A 33 -6.72 15.67 16.33
N ALA A 34 -7.24 16.12 15.19
CA ALA A 34 -6.56 16.03 13.90
C ALA A 34 -5.27 16.86 13.91
N GLY A 35 -5.25 18.01 14.59
CA GLY A 35 -4.06 18.85 14.74
C GLY A 35 -2.91 18.13 15.44
N VAL A 36 -3.22 17.48 16.57
CA VAL A 36 -2.21 16.72 17.34
C VAL A 36 -1.63 15.57 16.52
N SER A 37 -2.48 14.84 15.78
CA SER A 37 -2.00 13.73 14.95
C SER A 37 -1.18 14.20 13.76
N TRP A 38 -1.49 15.36 13.21
CA TRP A 38 -0.70 16.00 12.16
C TRP A 38 0.70 16.37 12.67
N ASP A 39 0.80 16.97 13.86
CA ASP A 39 2.07 17.36 14.47
C ASP A 39 2.98 16.15 14.74
N VAL A 40 2.42 15.03 15.19
CA VAL A 40 3.14 13.75 15.33
C VAL A 40 3.62 13.23 13.97
N GLY A 41 2.80 13.36 12.92
CA GLY A 41 3.17 13.02 11.55
C GLY A 41 4.35 13.85 11.03
N VAL A 42 4.37 15.15 11.35
CA VAL A 42 5.48 16.05 11.00
C VAL A 42 6.75 15.71 11.79
N ALA A 43 6.64 15.46 13.09
CA ALA A 43 7.76 15.10 13.95
C ALA A 43 8.46 13.79 13.52
N SER A 44 7.67 12.82 13.04
CA SER A 44 8.16 11.52 12.59
C SER A 44 8.55 11.47 11.10
N LEU A 45 8.38 12.56 10.36
CA LEU A 45 8.52 12.61 8.90
C LEU A 45 9.79 11.96 8.37
N TRP A 46 10.95 12.34 8.88
CA TRP A 46 12.24 11.86 8.36
C TRP A 46 12.44 10.37 8.58
N LYS A 47 11.97 9.87 9.72
CA LYS A 47 12.08 8.46 10.08
C LYS A 47 11.12 7.61 9.23
N VAL A 48 9.88 8.04 9.06
CA VAL A 48 8.89 7.34 8.21
C VAL A 48 9.31 7.40 6.73
N PHE A 49 9.80 8.56 6.26
CA PHE A 49 10.34 8.71 4.91
C PHE A 49 11.51 7.76 4.68
N ALA A 50 12.49 7.70 5.60
CA ALA A 50 13.62 6.79 5.49
C ALA A 50 13.21 5.31 5.42
N ILE A 51 12.19 4.90 6.20
CA ILE A 51 11.65 3.53 6.12
C ILE A 51 11.00 3.27 4.76
N ASN A 52 10.21 4.21 4.24
CA ASN A 52 9.58 4.07 2.93
C ASN A 52 10.61 4.04 1.79
N VAL A 53 11.65 4.87 1.85
CA VAL A 53 12.75 4.85 0.89
C VAL A 53 13.48 3.51 0.97
N LEU A 54 13.84 3.04 2.16
CA LEU A 54 14.48 1.73 2.34
C LEU A 54 13.62 0.61 1.77
N LYS A 55 12.31 0.60 2.07
CA LYS A 55 11.35 -0.36 1.50
C LYS A 55 11.38 -0.34 -0.03
N LYS A 56 11.28 0.84 -0.64
CA LYS A 56 11.25 0.99 -2.10
C LYS A 56 12.57 0.60 -2.75
N VAL A 57 13.71 0.91 -2.13
CA VAL A 57 15.04 0.49 -2.59
C VAL A 57 15.18 -1.03 -2.54
N LEU A 58 14.82 -1.67 -1.42
CA LEU A 58 14.88 -3.13 -1.28
C LEU A 58 13.99 -3.84 -2.31
N LEU A 59 12.74 -3.38 -2.46
CA LEU A 59 11.83 -3.91 -3.49
C LEU A 59 12.34 -3.66 -4.91
N GLY A 60 12.99 -2.52 -5.15
CA GLY A 60 13.62 -2.20 -6.43
C GLY A 60 14.79 -3.13 -6.76
N VAL A 61 15.65 -3.44 -5.79
CA VAL A 61 16.75 -4.40 -5.94
C VAL A 61 16.20 -5.79 -6.25
N VAL A 62 15.20 -6.25 -5.49
CA VAL A 62 14.55 -7.54 -5.73
C VAL A 62 13.89 -7.59 -7.11
N GLY A 63 13.20 -6.51 -7.50
CA GLY A 63 12.59 -6.40 -8.83
C GLY A 63 13.61 -6.38 -9.96
N LEU A 64 14.75 -5.72 -9.77
CA LEU A 64 15.86 -5.72 -10.72
C LEU A 64 16.43 -7.13 -10.91
N LEU A 65 16.61 -7.88 -9.82
CA LEU A 65 17.08 -9.27 -9.90
C LEU A 65 16.12 -10.14 -10.73
N VAL A 66 14.80 -10.00 -10.49
CA VAL A 66 13.80 -10.71 -11.29
C VAL A 66 13.87 -10.29 -12.76
N ALA A 67 13.95 -8.98 -13.05
CA ALA A 67 14.03 -8.47 -14.41
C ALA A 67 15.27 -8.99 -15.17
N LEU A 68 16.43 -9.04 -14.50
CA LEU A 68 17.67 -9.58 -15.07
C LEU A 68 17.55 -11.07 -15.39
N MET A 69 16.86 -11.85 -14.55
CA MET A 69 16.63 -13.28 -14.81
C MET A 69 15.58 -13.53 -15.89
N SER A 70 14.59 -12.64 -16.01
CA SER A 70 13.57 -12.71 -17.07
C SER A 70 14.13 -12.35 -18.44
N TRP A 71 15.16 -11.49 -18.51
CA TRP A 71 15.66 -10.93 -19.76
C TRP A 71 16.06 -11.99 -20.80
N PRO A 72 16.88 -13.03 -20.48
CA PRO A 72 17.25 -14.04 -21.45
C PRO A 72 16.07 -14.91 -21.92
N ILE A 73 15.03 -15.07 -21.10
CA ILE A 73 13.83 -15.84 -21.44
C ILE A 73 12.98 -15.07 -22.46
N LEU A 74 12.77 -13.77 -22.23
CA LEU A 74 11.98 -12.91 -23.12
C LEU A 74 12.56 -12.82 -24.53
N PHE A 75 13.89 -12.79 -24.65
CA PHE A 75 14.59 -12.71 -25.93
C PHE A 75 15.04 -14.07 -26.48
N SER A 76 14.57 -15.18 -25.90
CA SER A 76 14.91 -16.55 -26.34
C SER A 76 16.42 -16.83 -26.40
N LEU A 77 17.21 -16.21 -25.52
CA LEU A 77 18.67 -16.31 -25.44
C LEU A 77 19.17 -17.52 -24.61
N GLY A 78 18.27 -18.46 -24.25
CA GLY A 78 18.63 -19.69 -23.53
C GLY A 78 18.44 -19.67 -22.01
N GLY A 79 17.48 -18.91 -21.48
CA GLY A 79 17.16 -18.91 -20.04
C GLY A 79 16.39 -20.15 -19.57
N SER A 80 16.69 -20.65 -18.36
CA SER A 80 15.93 -21.75 -17.74
C SER A 80 14.65 -21.23 -17.08
N PRO A 81 13.45 -21.63 -17.53
CA PRO A 81 12.19 -21.23 -16.91
C PRO A 81 12.09 -21.67 -15.45
N LEU A 82 12.72 -22.80 -15.11
CA LEU A 82 12.75 -23.33 -13.75
C LEU A 82 13.56 -22.42 -12.81
N LEU A 83 14.72 -21.93 -13.26
CA LEU A 83 15.53 -20.99 -12.49
C LEU A 83 14.78 -19.67 -12.29
N PHE A 84 14.13 -19.16 -13.34
CA PHE A 84 13.29 -17.97 -13.23
C PHE A 84 12.16 -18.15 -12.20
N LEU A 85 11.46 -19.29 -12.23
CA LEU A 85 10.38 -19.58 -11.28
C LEU A 85 10.89 -19.57 -9.83
N VAL A 86 12.05 -20.18 -9.57
CA VAL A 86 12.67 -20.21 -8.23
C VAL A 86 13.05 -18.80 -7.78
N VAL A 87 13.72 -18.01 -8.62
CA VAL A 87 14.12 -16.63 -8.28
C VAL A 87 12.89 -15.76 -8.06
N PHE A 88 11.85 -15.89 -8.89
CA PHE A 88 10.60 -15.17 -8.76
C PHE A 88 9.90 -15.49 -7.43
N LEU A 89 9.86 -16.76 -7.03
CA LEU A 89 9.22 -17.16 -5.77
C LEU A 89 9.99 -16.59 -4.56
N LEU A 90 11.32 -16.67 -4.56
CA LEU A 90 12.16 -16.07 -3.52
C LEU A 90 12.03 -14.53 -3.47
N ALA A 91 11.94 -13.90 -4.64
CA ALA A 91 11.70 -12.47 -4.78
C ALA A 91 10.33 -12.06 -4.21
N ALA A 92 9.28 -12.83 -4.50
CA ALA A 92 7.95 -12.60 -3.96
C ALA A 92 7.94 -12.72 -2.42
N MET A 93 8.55 -13.79 -1.87
CA MET A 93 8.63 -14.01 -0.42
C MET A 93 9.42 -12.90 0.28
N SER A 94 10.60 -12.55 -0.24
CA SER A 94 11.41 -11.46 0.32
C SER A 94 10.68 -10.11 0.26
N SER A 95 9.95 -9.83 -0.82
CA SER A 95 9.15 -8.61 -0.97
C SER A 95 8.04 -8.52 0.06
N LEU A 96 7.35 -9.63 0.32
CA LEU A 96 6.31 -9.71 1.35
C LEU A 96 6.89 -9.38 2.73
N ILE A 97 8.01 -10.03 3.09
CA ILE A 97 8.69 -9.82 4.37
C ILE A 97 9.10 -8.37 4.54
N VAL A 98 9.77 -7.78 3.53
CA VAL A 98 10.18 -6.37 3.55
C VAL A 98 8.96 -5.45 3.72
N SER A 99 7.85 -5.75 3.04
CA SER A 99 6.64 -4.93 3.12
C SER A 99 6.04 -4.93 4.53
N VAL A 100 5.93 -6.10 5.17
CA VAL A 100 5.37 -6.25 6.52
C VAL A 100 6.28 -5.62 7.57
N VAL A 101 7.58 -5.92 7.52
CA VAL A 101 8.58 -5.37 8.47
C VAL A 101 8.61 -3.84 8.40
N SER A 102 8.49 -3.26 7.20
CA SER A 102 8.44 -1.80 7.05
C SER A 102 7.23 -1.19 7.74
N VAL A 103 6.07 -1.85 7.68
CA VAL A 103 4.86 -1.35 8.35
C VAL A 103 5.01 -1.40 9.87
N TYR A 104 5.58 -2.47 10.42
CA TYR A 104 5.87 -2.55 11.86
C TYR A 104 6.92 -1.54 12.31
N ALA A 105 7.97 -1.33 11.51
CA ALA A 105 8.97 -0.31 11.79
C ALA A 105 8.34 1.09 11.85
N ILE A 106 7.39 1.41 10.97
CA ILE A 106 6.64 2.68 11.03
C ILE A 106 5.82 2.76 12.32
N GLY A 107 5.17 1.67 12.73
CA GLY A 107 4.49 1.60 14.03
C GLY A 107 5.41 1.98 15.20
N TYR A 108 6.59 1.35 15.29
CA TYR A 108 7.58 1.66 16.34
C TYR A 108 8.12 3.10 16.26
N VAL A 109 8.29 3.65 15.06
CA VAL A 109 8.75 5.04 14.89
C VAL A 109 7.69 6.04 15.36
N VAL A 110 6.43 5.81 15.01
CA VAL A 110 5.35 6.77 15.24
C VAL A 110 4.79 6.67 16.66
N ILE A 111 4.69 5.46 17.21
CA ILE A 111 3.99 5.21 18.48
C ILE A 111 4.98 5.17 19.66
N GLU A 112 6.13 4.53 19.48
CA GLU A 112 7.14 4.36 20.52
C GLU A 112 8.33 5.33 20.35
N GLU A 113 8.29 6.20 19.34
CA GLU A 113 9.31 7.22 19.03
C GLU A 113 10.73 6.67 18.73
N TYR A 114 10.85 5.39 18.38
CA TYR A 114 12.15 4.75 18.16
C TYR A 114 12.97 5.45 17.07
N ALA A 115 14.30 5.33 17.16
CA ALA A 115 15.18 5.71 16.05
C ALA A 115 15.06 4.72 14.89
N PHE A 116 15.48 5.15 13.70
CA PHE A 116 15.33 4.38 12.44
C PHE A 116 15.85 2.93 12.53
N LEU A 117 17.10 2.72 12.92
CA LEU A 117 17.70 1.37 12.99
C LEU A 117 17.03 0.48 14.07
N PRO A 118 16.85 0.96 15.32
CA PRO A 118 16.11 0.21 16.33
C PRO A 118 14.70 -0.17 15.89
N ALA A 119 13.98 0.73 15.19
CA ALA A 119 12.63 0.44 14.71
C ALA A 119 12.60 -0.68 13.67
N VAL A 120 13.52 -0.69 12.71
CA VAL A 120 13.62 -1.76 11.71
C VAL A 120 14.01 -3.09 12.35
N ARG A 121 14.98 -3.08 13.28
CA ARG A 121 15.42 -4.30 13.99
C ARG A 121 14.29 -4.88 14.83
N THR A 122 13.55 -4.03 15.55
CA THR A 122 12.43 -4.48 16.40
C THR A 122 11.25 -4.93 15.54
N GLY A 123 10.96 -4.25 14.44
CA GLY A 123 9.97 -4.68 13.45
C GLY A 123 10.29 -6.06 12.85
N TRP A 124 11.56 -6.35 12.60
CA TRP A 124 12.02 -7.67 12.17
C TRP A 124 11.81 -8.75 13.23
N THR A 125 12.17 -8.45 14.49
CA THR A 125 11.94 -9.38 15.60
C THR A 125 10.45 -9.68 15.77
N LEU A 126 9.60 -8.65 15.76
CA LEU A 126 8.14 -8.80 15.86
C LEU A 126 7.58 -9.68 14.73
N PHE A 127 8.04 -9.47 13.50
CA PHE A 127 7.66 -10.31 12.36
C PHE A 127 8.08 -11.77 12.57
N ARG A 128 9.31 -12.05 13.02
CA ARG A 128 9.77 -13.43 13.23
C ARG A 128 8.96 -14.15 14.32
N GLU A 129 8.55 -13.44 15.36
CA GLU A 129 7.75 -14.01 16.45
C GLU A 129 6.31 -14.31 16.02
N HIS A 130 5.72 -13.48 15.15
CA HIS A 130 4.29 -13.56 14.79
C HIS A 130 4.02 -13.71 13.29
N TRP A 131 4.95 -14.29 12.52
CA TRP A 131 4.90 -14.32 11.05
C TRP A 131 3.60 -14.91 10.49
N LEU A 132 3.04 -15.94 11.16
CA LEU A 132 1.80 -16.60 10.74
C LEU A 132 0.59 -15.65 10.86
N VAL A 133 0.53 -14.87 11.94
CA VAL A 133 -0.53 -13.87 12.17
C VAL A 133 -0.42 -12.74 11.15
N SER A 134 0.80 -12.28 10.86
CA SER A 134 1.06 -11.31 9.79
C SER A 134 0.61 -11.81 8.42
N LEU A 135 0.81 -13.10 8.13
CA LEU A 135 0.39 -13.72 6.88
C LEU A 135 -1.13 -13.85 6.79
N GLU A 136 -1.81 -14.23 7.87
CA GLU A 136 -3.27 -14.32 7.94
C GLU A 136 -3.94 -12.98 7.61
N VAL A 137 -3.53 -11.91 8.30
CA VAL A 137 -4.05 -10.56 8.03
C VAL A 137 -3.61 -10.05 6.65
N GLY A 138 -2.37 -10.34 6.25
CA GLY A 138 -1.87 -10.04 4.91
C GLY A 138 -2.70 -10.68 3.81
N MET A 139 -3.16 -11.93 4.00
CA MET A 139 -4.03 -12.64 3.08
C MET A 139 -5.42 -12.00 3.00
N VAL A 140 -5.98 -11.58 4.14
CA VAL A 140 -7.25 -10.83 4.15
C VAL A 140 -7.11 -9.51 3.37
N ILE A 141 -6.07 -8.72 3.64
CA ILE A 141 -5.80 -7.46 2.92
C ILE A 141 -5.57 -7.73 1.44
N PHE A 142 -4.88 -8.80 1.07
CA PHE A 142 -4.68 -9.21 -0.32
C PHE A 142 -6.00 -9.52 -1.05
N VAL A 143 -6.93 -10.23 -0.40
CA VAL A 143 -8.27 -10.47 -0.97
C VAL A 143 -9.01 -9.14 -1.20
N PHE A 144 -8.95 -8.22 -0.25
CA PHE A 144 -9.53 -6.88 -0.45
C PHE A 144 -8.84 -6.10 -1.57
N ASP A 145 -7.52 -6.21 -1.71
CA ASP A 145 -6.76 -5.58 -2.80
C ASP A 145 -7.18 -6.11 -4.18
N LEU A 146 -7.42 -7.42 -4.30
CA LEU A 146 -8.00 -8.01 -5.51
C LEU A 146 -9.40 -7.47 -5.80
N LEU A 147 -10.28 -7.41 -4.80
CA LEU A 147 -11.65 -6.89 -4.97
C LEU A 147 -11.64 -5.42 -5.38
N VAL A 148 -10.79 -4.60 -4.76
CA VAL A 148 -10.64 -3.18 -5.11
C VAL A 148 -10.03 -3.02 -6.51
N SER A 149 -9.12 -3.91 -6.92
CA SER A 149 -8.57 -3.92 -8.28
C SER A 149 -9.65 -4.21 -9.33
N PHE A 150 -10.54 -5.18 -9.09
CA PHE A 150 -11.69 -5.43 -9.97
C PHE A 150 -12.66 -4.24 -10.00
N LEU A 151 -12.86 -3.58 -8.86
CA LEU A 151 -13.67 -2.36 -8.78
C LEU A 151 -13.05 -1.24 -9.63
N PHE A 152 -11.73 -1.05 -9.59
CA PHE A 152 -11.04 -0.07 -10.43
C PHE A 152 -11.22 -0.33 -11.93
N VAL A 153 -11.10 -1.59 -12.36
CA VAL A 153 -11.34 -1.97 -13.76
C VAL A 153 -12.78 -1.65 -14.16
N THR A 154 -13.75 -1.99 -13.31
CA THR A 154 -15.17 -1.70 -13.55
C THR A 154 -15.42 -0.21 -13.68
N ILE A 155 -14.89 0.59 -12.75
CA ILE A 155 -15.03 2.05 -12.76
C ILE A 155 -14.37 2.65 -13.98
N PHE A 156 -13.21 2.16 -14.39
CA PHE A 156 -12.56 2.61 -15.62
C PHE A 156 -13.50 2.47 -16.82
N PHE A 157 -14.12 1.29 -17.02
CA PHE A 157 -15.06 1.09 -18.12
C PHE A 157 -16.32 1.95 -17.99
N VAL A 158 -16.91 2.06 -16.80
CA VAL A 158 -18.10 2.89 -16.56
C VAL A 158 -17.81 4.37 -16.82
N SER A 159 -16.64 4.86 -16.38
CA SER A 159 -16.23 6.24 -16.59
C SER A 159 -15.99 6.58 -18.07
N LEU A 160 -15.82 5.61 -18.97
CA LEU A 160 -15.70 5.85 -20.41
C LEU A 160 -17.05 6.02 -21.12
N LEU A 161 -18.19 5.72 -20.45
CA LEU A 161 -19.51 5.85 -21.06
C LEU A 161 -19.82 7.27 -21.55
N PRO A 162 -19.53 8.38 -20.82
CA PRO A 162 -19.79 9.72 -21.32
C PRO A 162 -18.98 10.05 -22.59
N ALA A 163 -17.74 9.57 -22.68
CA ALA A 163 -16.90 9.74 -23.87
C ALA A 163 -17.46 8.95 -25.04
N PHE A 164 -17.94 7.72 -24.81
CA PHE A 164 -18.57 6.90 -25.84
C PHE A 164 -19.86 7.54 -26.37
N VAL A 165 -20.74 8.02 -25.49
CA VAL A 165 -21.97 8.73 -25.88
C VAL A 165 -21.65 10.02 -26.62
N ALA A 166 -20.70 10.82 -26.11
CA ALA A 166 -20.27 12.05 -26.76
C ALA A 166 -19.64 11.79 -28.13
N TYR A 167 -18.92 10.69 -28.30
CA TYR A 167 -18.38 10.26 -29.59
C TYR A 167 -19.50 9.98 -30.61
N MET A 168 -20.57 9.28 -30.21
CA MET A 168 -21.74 9.06 -31.09
C MET A 168 -22.39 10.37 -31.53
N PHE A 169 -22.58 11.32 -30.59
CA PHE A 169 -23.12 12.65 -30.92
C PHE A 169 -22.16 13.49 -31.76
N ALA A 170 -20.85 13.41 -31.51
CA ALA A 170 -19.86 14.12 -32.29
C ALA A 170 -19.85 13.67 -33.76
N LEU A 171 -20.07 12.37 -34.03
CA LEU A 171 -20.25 11.85 -35.38
C LEU A 171 -21.54 12.38 -36.03
N LEU A 172 -22.64 12.45 -35.29
CA LEU A 172 -23.92 12.93 -35.82
C LEU A 172 -23.89 14.42 -36.19
N PHE A 173 -23.23 15.24 -35.36
CA PHE A 173 -23.17 16.69 -35.52
C PHE A 173 -21.86 17.19 -36.15
N SER A 174 -20.95 16.29 -36.53
CA SER A 174 -19.60 16.61 -37.04
C SER A 174 -18.85 17.63 -36.18
N SER A 175 -18.99 17.52 -34.85
CA SER A 175 -18.47 18.52 -33.90
C SER A 175 -17.38 17.95 -32.99
N THR A 176 -16.15 18.39 -33.20
CA THR A 176 -14.99 18.04 -32.37
C THR A 176 -15.13 18.52 -30.92
N LEU A 177 -15.87 19.61 -30.69
CA LEU A 177 -16.10 20.16 -29.35
C LEU A 177 -16.92 19.22 -28.46
N ILE A 178 -17.93 18.52 -29.02
CA ILE A 178 -18.75 17.58 -28.25
C ILE A 178 -17.88 16.40 -27.79
N PHE A 179 -17.04 15.88 -28.69
CA PHE A 179 -16.13 14.79 -28.36
C PHE A 179 -15.13 15.18 -27.26
N SER A 180 -14.47 16.34 -27.38
CA SER A 180 -13.48 16.78 -26.39
C SER A 180 -14.11 17.01 -25.01
N LEU A 181 -15.32 17.55 -24.95
CA LEU A 181 -16.07 17.69 -23.69
C LEU A 181 -16.42 16.33 -23.07
N GLY A 182 -16.85 15.35 -23.88
CA GLY A 182 -17.15 14.00 -23.39
C GLY A 182 -15.93 13.30 -22.81
N VAL A 183 -14.77 13.42 -23.47
CA VAL A 183 -13.50 12.88 -22.98
C VAL A 183 -13.07 13.60 -21.70
N ALA A 184 -13.19 14.93 -21.63
CA ALA A 184 -12.85 15.70 -20.44
C ALA A 184 -13.70 15.27 -19.23
N VAL A 185 -15.03 15.20 -19.40
CA VAL A 185 -15.96 14.76 -18.34
C VAL A 185 -15.66 13.33 -17.89
N SER A 186 -15.42 12.42 -18.81
CA SER A 186 -15.07 11.01 -18.53
C SER A 186 -13.79 10.90 -17.72
N THR A 187 -12.76 11.65 -18.13
CA THR A 187 -11.46 11.67 -17.46
C THR A 187 -11.58 12.25 -16.05
N THR A 188 -12.29 13.37 -15.90
CA THR A 188 -12.52 13.99 -14.59
C THR A 188 -13.28 13.05 -13.65
N LEU A 189 -14.35 12.41 -14.12
CA LEU A 189 -15.13 11.46 -13.33
C LEU A 189 -14.27 10.26 -12.91
N PHE A 190 -13.50 9.69 -13.84
CA PHE A 190 -12.57 8.60 -13.55
C PHE A 190 -11.57 8.98 -12.46
N LEU A 191 -10.92 10.15 -12.58
CA LEU A 191 -9.93 10.61 -11.60
C LEU A 191 -10.54 10.82 -10.21
N ILE A 192 -11.73 11.41 -10.11
CA ILE A 192 -12.43 11.61 -8.84
C ILE A 192 -12.70 10.25 -8.17
N CYS A 193 -13.30 9.31 -8.89
CA CYS A 193 -13.59 7.97 -8.36
C CYS A 193 -12.30 7.23 -7.96
N LEU A 194 -11.26 7.33 -8.79
CA LEU A 194 -9.97 6.70 -8.53
C LEU A 194 -9.36 7.21 -7.22
N PHE A 195 -9.28 8.54 -7.04
CA PHE A 195 -8.69 9.12 -5.85
C PHE A 195 -9.51 8.81 -4.58
N LEU A 196 -10.84 8.82 -4.66
CA LEU A 196 -11.69 8.49 -3.53
C LEU A 196 -11.47 7.04 -3.05
N ILE A 197 -11.50 6.07 -3.97
CA ILE A 197 -11.34 4.66 -3.62
C ILE A 197 -9.91 4.40 -3.14
N ALA A 198 -8.91 4.93 -3.84
CA ALA A 198 -7.52 4.79 -3.43
C ALA A 198 -7.28 5.37 -2.03
N SER A 199 -7.86 6.53 -1.71
CA SER A 199 -7.76 7.17 -0.39
C SER A 199 -8.38 6.31 0.71
N VAL A 200 -9.63 5.87 0.52
CA VAL A 200 -10.35 5.02 1.50
C VAL A 200 -9.61 3.70 1.72
N PHE A 201 -9.19 3.04 0.63
CA PHE A 201 -8.52 1.74 0.73
C PHE A 201 -7.11 1.85 1.33
N SER A 202 -6.36 2.90 1.00
CA SER A 202 -5.07 3.20 1.65
C SER A 202 -5.24 3.42 3.15
N THR A 203 -6.28 4.16 3.55
CA THR A 203 -6.59 4.43 4.96
C THR A 203 -6.96 3.15 5.70
N PHE A 204 -7.83 2.32 5.10
CA PHE A 204 -8.20 1.00 5.62
C PHE A 204 -6.96 0.10 5.81
N THR A 205 -6.08 0.05 4.81
CA THR A 205 -4.87 -0.78 4.84
C THR A 205 -3.92 -0.34 5.95
N ILE A 206 -3.64 0.97 6.06
CA ILE A 206 -2.80 1.51 7.14
C ILE A 206 -3.42 1.23 8.51
N ALA A 207 -4.74 1.44 8.64
CA ALA A 207 -5.45 1.21 9.90
C ALA A 207 -5.46 -0.27 10.31
N ALA A 208 -5.69 -1.19 9.36
CA ALA A 208 -5.70 -2.64 9.61
C ALA A 208 -4.32 -3.14 10.08
N TRP A 209 -3.24 -2.70 9.42
CA TRP A 209 -1.90 -3.06 9.85
C TRP A 209 -1.51 -2.43 11.18
N THR A 210 -1.90 -1.17 11.42
CA THR A 210 -1.64 -0.51 12.71
C THR A 210 -2.40 -1.21 13.83
N TYR A 211 -3.67 -1.58 13.61
CA TYR A 211 -4.45 -2.39 14.55
C TYR A 211 -3.75 -3.71 14.89
N LEU A 212 -3.28 -4.43 13.86
CA LEU A 212 -2.53 -5.67 14.05
C LEU A 212 -1.25 -5.45 14.86
N PHE A 213 -0.49 -4.42 14.51
CA PHE A 213 0.72 -4.02 15.23
C PHE A 213 0.41 -3.77 16.72
N MET A 214 -0.62 -2.98 17.03
CA MET A 214 -1.01 -2.69 18.41
C MET A 214 -1.37 -3.95 19.20
N GLN A 215 -2.10 -4.86 18.56
CA GLN A 215 -2.58 -6.07 19.22
C GLN A 215 -1.44 -7.06 19.49
N MET A 216 -0.51 -7.24 18.54
CA MET A 216 0.68 -8.08 18.74
C MET A 216 1.64 -7.46 19.75
N HIS A 217 1.87 -6.15 19.68
CA HIS A 217 2.81 -5.45 20.54
C HIS A 217 2.40 -5.47 22.02
N LYS A 218 1.09 -5.34 22.33
CA LYS A 218 0.60 -5.31 23.72
C LYS A 218 0.23 -6.65 24.33
N THR A 219 -0.26 -7.60 23.54
CA THR A 219 -0.92 -8.80 24.11
C THR A 219 -0.34 -10.14 23.66
N GLY A 220 0.62 -10.18 22.74
CA GLY A 220 1.15 -11.45 22.22
C GLY A 220 0.03 -12.30 21.62
N LEU A 221 -0.48 -11.91 20.45
CA LEU A 221 -1.56 -12.64 19.79
C LEU A 221 -1.13 -14.06 19.39
N LYS A 222 -1.92 -15.06 19.79
CA LYS A 222 -1.88 -16.40 19.19
C LYS A 222 -2.76 -16.42 17.94
N SER A 223 -2.28 -17.02 16.85
CA SER A 223 -3.01 -17.14 15.59
C SER A 223 -4.36 -17.86 15.77
N HIS A 224 -5.41 -17.34 15.11
CA HIS A 224 -6.74 -17.95 15.12
C HIS A 224 -6.74 -19.33 14.42
N VAL A 225 -5.90 -19.51 13.39
CA VAL A 225 -5.69 -20.80 12.72
C VAL A 225 -5.12 -21.83 13.70
N LEU A 226 -4.20 -21.43 14.57
CA LEU A 226 -3.64 -22.32 15.60
C LEU A 226 -4.66 -22.66 16.69
N HIS A 227 -5.59 -21.75 17.00
CA HIS A 227 -6.70 -22.01 17.92
C HIS A 227 -7.74 -22.96 17.32
N TRP A 228 -7.96 -22.92 16.01
CA TRP A 228 -8.88 -23.83 15.32
C TRP A 228 -8.27 -25.23 15.08
N LEU A 229 -6.97 -25.31 14.79
CA LEU A 229 -6.24 -26.59 14.63
C LEU A 229 -5.81 -27.22 15.96
N GLY A 230 -5.82 -26.46 17.06
CA GLY A 230 -5.44 -26.90 18.40
C GLY A 230 -6.61 -27.42 19.26
N ARG A 231 -7.77 -27.69 18.65
CA ARG A 231 -8.86 -28.48 19.25
C ARG A 231 -8.90 -29.87 18.63
#